data_AF-A0A1V5CCS3-F1
#
_entry.id   AF-A0A1V5CCS3-F1
#
_cell.length_a   1.000
_cell.length_b   1.000
_cell.length_c   1.000
_cell.angle_alpha   90.00
_cell.angle_beta   90.00
_cell.angle_gamma   90.00
#
_symmetry.space_group_name_H-M   'P 1'
#
loop_
_entity.id
_entity.type
_entity.pdbx_description
1 polymer ?
#
loop_
_entity_poly.entity_id
_entity_poly.type
_entity_poly.pdbx_seq_one_letter_code
_entity_poly.pdbx_strand_id
1 'polypeptide(L)'
;MRPNNKLSIISFVVLAFALTAAVAGAQDPLPSWNDTASKKAIITFVGDVSREGSPNYVTPAERIATFDNDGTLWAEQPMYFQLIFALDRVKALAPKHPEWKEKEPFASLLKGDMKGVLAGGEKSIAEIMMVTHAGMTTAEFEKIVQDWIATAKHPKTGRLYTEMVYRPMLELLAYLRANGFKTYIVSGGGVEFMRPWAEKVYGIPPEQVIGSSIKTKFDLRDDKPVLVRLPEINFVDDGPGKPVGIQMQIGRRPVAAFGNSDGDLQMLQWTTAGSGPRFGLLVHHTDAEREWAYDRRSPIGKLDKALNEAQVRGWTVVDVKKDWKTIFAFQK
;
A
#
# COMPACT_ATOMS: atom_id res chain seq x y z
N MET A 1 -75.31 41.81 -26.31
CA MET A 1 -75.03 41.34 -24.94
C MET A 1 -73.81 40.43 -24.99
N ARG A 2 -72.77 40.72 -24.19
CA ARG A 2 -71.64 39.80 -23.96
C ARG A 2 -72.06 38.69 -22.98
N PRO A 3 -71.42 37.51 -23.04
CA PRO A 3 -70.46 37.13 -21.99
C PRO A 3 -69.20 36.45 -22.60
N ASN A 4 -67.93 36.77 -22.27
CA ASN A 4 -67.13 36.36 -21.08
C ASN A 4 -67.41 34.92 -20.62
N ASN A 5 -66.47 33.98 -20.39
CA ASN A 5 -65.07 34.06 -20.00
C ASN A 5 -64.46 32.64 -20.05
N LYS A 6 -63.17 32.56 -20.44
CA LYS A 6 -62.08 31.82 -19.77
C LYS A 6 -62.01 30.28 -19.74
N LEU A 7 -60.75 29.86 -19.88
CA LEU A 7 -60.08 28.64 -19.41
C LEU A 7 -60.24 27.36 -20.25
N SER A 8 -59.23 27.08 -21.07
CA SER A 8 -58.54 25.77 -21.01
C SER A 8 -57.12 25.87 -21.57
N ILE A 9 -56.24 26.56 -20.83
CA ILE A 9 -54.78 26.36 -20.93
C ILE A 9 -54.42 25.43 -19.77
N ILE A 10 -54.82 24.17 -19.86
CA ILE A 10 -54.38 23.12 -18.93
C ILE A 10 -54.05 21.88 -19.77
N SER A 11 -52.97 21.96 -20.54
CA SER A 11 -52.32 20.78 -21.12
C SER A 11 -50.81 20.95 -21.30
N PHE A 12 -50.20 21.98 -20.71
CA PHE A 12 -48.75 22.23 -20.83
C PHE A 12 -47.99 22.27 -19.50
N VAL A 13 -48.57 21.80 -18.40
CA VAL A 13 -47.91 21.82 -17.08
C VAL A 13 -47.50 20.42 -16.58
N VAL A 14 -47.96 19.35 -17.22
CA VAL A 14 -47.59 17.97 -16.79
C VAL A 14 -46.21 17.53 -17.32
N LEU A 15 -45.63 18.26 -18.29
CA LEU A 15 -44.30 17.94 -18.85
C LEU A 15 -43.14 18.71 -18.20
N ALA A 16 -43.38 19.44 -17.11
CA ALA A 16 -42.35 20.21 -16.41
C ALA A 16 -41.95 19.62 -15.04
N PHE A 17 -42.62 18.55 -14.58
CA PHE A 17 -42.40 17.95 -13.25
C PHE A 17 -41.68 16.59 -13.26
N ALA A 18 -41.17 16.15 -14.42
CA ALA A 18 -40.43 14.88 -14.57
C ALA A 18 -38.92 15.09 -14.85
N LEU A 19 -38.39 16.29 -14.61
CA LEU A 19 -36.97 16.64 -14.80
C LEU A 19 -36.23 16.99 -13.51
N THR A 20 -36.83 16.75 -12.35
CA THR A 20 -36.08 16.56 -11.10
C THR A 20 -35.68 15.09 -10.99
N ALA A 21 -34.99 14.58 -12.03
CA ALA A 21 -34.17 13.39 -11.86
C ALA A 21 -33.18 13.73 -10.74
N ALA A 22 -33.27 12.98 -9.66
CA ALA A 22 -32.44 13.13 -8.50
C ALA A 22 -30.98 13.29 -8.94
N VAL A 23 -30.43 14.49 -8.74
CA VAL A 23 -29.00 14.61 -8.47
C VAL A 23 -28.82 13.99 -7.09
N ALA A 24 -28.87 12.66 -7.02
CA ALA A 24 -28.28 11.93 -5.92
C ALA A 24 -26.83 12.41 -5.94
N GLY A 25 -26.49 13.34 -5.05
CA GLY A 25 -25.15 13.90 -4.96
C GLY A 25 -24.21 12.71 -4.90
N ALA A 26 -23.39 12.54 -5.95
CA ALA A 26 -22.42 11.46 -5.98
C ALA A 26 -21.62 11.58 -4.68
N GLN A 27 -21.74 10.56 -3.82
CA GLN A 27 -21.05 10.53 -2.54
C GLN A 27 -19.57 10.76 -2.82
N ASP A 28 -18.97 11.74 -2.15
CA ASP A 28 -17.55 12.08 -2.33
C ASP A 28 -16.73 10.78 -2.25
N PRO A 29 -16.05 10.35 -3.34
CA PRO A 29 -15.37 9.06 -3.36
C PRO A 29 -14.12 9.04 -2.46
N LEU A 30 -13.63 10.21 -2.05
CA LEU A 30 -12.40 10.38 -1.28
C LEU A 30 -12.63 11.35 -0.11
N PRO A 31 -13.54 11.02 0.84
CA PRO A 31 -14.03 11.98 1.84
C PRO A 31 -12.95 12.45 2.83
N SER A 32 -11.95 11.62 3.12
CA SER A 32 -10.81 11.95 4.00
C SER A 32 -9.72 12.73 3.28
N TRP A 33 -9.86 12.99 1.98
CA TRP A 33 -9.00 13.90 1.22
C TRP A 33 -9.61 15.31 1.21
N ASN A 34 -8.78 16.32 1.48
CA ASN A 34 -9.12 17.74 1.27
C ASN A 34 -9.31 18.04 -0.22
N ASP A 35 -10.04 19.12 -0.54
CA ASP A 35 -10.24 19.55 -1.93
C ASP A 35 -8.98 20.26 -2.48
N THR A 36 -7.91 19.49 -2.66
CA THR A 36 -6.61 19.97 -3.14
C THR A 36 -6.32 19.46 -4.54
N ALA A 37 -5.19 19.90 -5.12
CA ALA A 37 -4.75 19.47 -6.43
C ALA A 37 -4.56 17.94 -6.51
N SER A 38 -4.06 17.32 -5.43
CA SER A 38 -3.83 15.86 -5.35
C SER A 38 -5.13 15.08 -5.51
N LYS A 39 -6.19 15.43 -4.77
CA LYS A 39 -7.51 14.81 -4.89
C LYS A 39 -8.10 14.99 -6.30
N LYS A 40 -8.00 16.19 -6.86
CA LYS A 40 -8.49 16.51 -8.21
C LYS A 40 -7.74 15.71 -9.28
N ALA A 41 -6.43 15.55 -9.15
CA ALA A 41 -5.61 14.77 -10.08
C ALA A 41 -6.01 13.29 -10.08
N ILE A 42 -6.23 12.70 -8.90
CA ILE A 42 -6.71 11.31 -8.76
C ILE A 42 -8.07 11.14 -9.45
N ILE A 43 -9.07 11.97 -9.10
CA ILE A 43 -10.43 11.85 -9.64
C ILE A 43 -10.44 12.07 -11.16
N THR A 44 -9.67 13.05 -11.64
CA THR A 44 -9.55 13.35 -13.08
C THR A 44 -8.94 12.17 -13.82
N PHE A 45 -7.82 11.64 -13.36
CA PHE A 45 -7.16 10.50 -14.00
C PHE A 45 -8.07 9.28 -14.04
N VAL A 46 -8.67 8.90 -12.90
CA VAL A 46 -9.54 7.73 -12.83
C VAL A 46 -10.74 7.89 -13.75
N GLY A 47 -11.42 9.03 -13.73
CA GLY A 47 -12.57 9.30 -14.60
C GLY A 47 -12.21 9.31 -16.09
N ASP A 48 -11.02 9.80 -16.44
CA ASP A 48 -10.57 9.85 -17.84
C ASP A 48 -10.29 8.46 -18.43
N VAL A 49 -9.65 7.58 -17.65
CA VAL A 49 -9.30 6.22 -18.11
C VAL A 49 -10.41 5.20 -17.89
N SER A 50 -11.41 5.49 -17.05
CA SER A 50 -12.51 4.55 -16.77
C SER A 50 -13.80 4.83 -17.54
N ARG A 51 -14.01 6.04 -18.05
CA ARG A 51 -15.24 6.44 -18.75
C ARG A 51 -15.30 5.89 -20.18
N GLU A 52 -16.28 5.03 -20.45
CA GLU A 52 -16.54 4.52 -21.79
C GLU A 52 -16.74 5.66 -22.81
N GLY A 53 -16.14 5.51 -24.00
CA GLY A 53 -16.12 6.54 -25.03
C GLY A 53 -15.07 7.64 -24.83
N SER A 54 -14.32 7.64 -23.71
CA SER A 54 -13.15 8.51 -23.57
C SER A 54 -12.07 8.10 -24.59
N PRO A 55 -11.37 9.04 -25.26
CA PRO A 55 -10.20 8.72 -26.09
C PRO A 55 -9.07 8.07 -25.29
N ASN A 56 -9.12 8.21 -23.97
CA ASN A 56 -8.15 7.73 -22.99
C ASN A 56 -8.62 6.45 -22.27
N TYR A 57 -9.73 5.86 -22.69
CA TYR A 57 -10.31 4.69 -22.06
C TYR A 57 -9.32 3.51 -22.02
N VAL A 58 -9.09 2.99 -20.82
CA VAL A 58 -8.33 1.76 -20.59
C VAL A 58 -9.33 0.66 -20.26
N THR A 59 -9.19 -0.54 -20.83
CA THR A 59 -10.11 -1.64 -20.53
C THR A 59 -9.93 -2.11 -19.08
N PRO A 60 -10.98 -2.60 -18.38
CA PRO A 60 -10.83 -3.10 -17.00
C PRO A 60 -9.72 -4.15 -16.82
N ALA A 61 -9.44 -4.96 -17.85
CA ALA A 61 -8.36 -5.94 -17.81
C ALA A 61 -6.96 -5.33 -17.71
N GLU A 62 -6.79 -4.08 -18.15
CA GLU A 62 -5.53 -3.33 -18.22
C GLU A 62 -5.42 -2.22 -17.16
N ARG A 63 -6.49 -1.95 -16.41
CA ARG A 63 -6.50 -0.99 -15.30
C ARG A 63 -5.77 -1.55 -14.07
N ILE A 64 -4.46 -1.65 -14.16
CA ILE A 64 -3.61 -2.10 -13.06
C ILE A 64 -3.08 -0.88 -12.29
N ALA A 65 -3.28 -0.88 -10.98
CA ALA A 65 -2.71 0.10 -10.05
C ALA A 65 -1.83 -0.60 -9.02
N THR A 66 -0.60 -0.13 -8.82
CA THR A 66 0.37 -0.71 -7.87
C THR A 66 0.68 0.23 -6.72
N PHE A 67 0.74 -0.29 -5.51
CA PHE A 67 0.98 0.44 -4.28
C PHE A 67 2.16 -0.16 -3.52
N ASP A 68 3.08 0.65 -3.02
CA ASP A 68 3.87 0.19 -1.87
C ASP A 68 2.96 0.01 -0.65
N ASN A 69 3.43 -0.71 0.37
CA ASN A 69 2.74 -0.91 1.62
C ASN A 69 3.29 0.01 2.73
N ASP A 70 4.56 -0.17 3.12
CA ASP A 70 5.21 0.62 4.15
C ASP A 70 5.28 2.11 3.75
N GLY A 71 4.81 3.02 4.62
CA GLY A 71 4.75 4.45 4.35
C GLY A 71 3.71 4.89 3.32
N THR A 72 3.20 3.98 2.48
CA THR A 72 2.20 4.30 1.45
C THR A 72 0.77 3.89 1.85
N LEU A 73 0.55 2.68 2.36
CA LEU A 73 -0.77 2.20 2.81
C LEU A 73 -0.91 2.21 4.33
N TRP A 74 0.21 2.05 5.06
CA TRP A 74 0.26 2.14 6.52
C TRP A 74 1.51 2.88 7.00
N ALA A 75 1.54 3.20 8.29
CA ALA A 75 2.73 3.79 8.92
C ALA A 75 3.94 2.85 8.88
N GLU A 76 5.13 3.44 8.80
CA GLU A 76 6.41 2.72 8.82
C GLU A 76 7.37 3.23 9.91
N GLN A 77 6.95 4.24 10.68
CA GLN A 77 7.72 4.78 11.79
C GLN A 77 7.31 4.11 13.12
N PRO A 78 8.22 3.95 14.09
CA PRO A 78 9.65 4.33 14.03
C PRO A 78 10.52 3.36 13.21
N MET A 79 9.91 2.28 12.69
CA MET A 79 10.59 1.19 11.98
C MET A 79 9.56 0.36 11.22
N TYR A 80 9.94 -0.21 10.07
CA TYR A 80 9.10 -1.14 9.31
C TYR A 80 8.50 -2.22 10.22
N PHE A 81 7.18 -2.43 10.13
CA PHE A 81 6.49 -3.33 11.07
C PHE A 81 6.94 -4.79 10.91
N GLN A 82 7.37 -5.20 9.71
CA GLN A 82 7.99 -6.51 9.51
C GLN A 82 9.31 -6.65 10.26
N LEU A 83 10.12 -5.59 10.34
CA LEU A 83 11.35 -5.64 11.12
C LEU A 83 11.00 -5.85 12.60
N ILE A 84 10.00 -5.13 13.13
CA ILE A 84 9.50 -5.33 14.50
C ILE A 84 9.03 -6.77 14.73
N PHE A 85 8.26 -7.33 13.80
CA PHE A 85 7.88 -8.75 13.83
C PHE A 85 9.12 -9.66 13.94
N ALA A 86 10.14 -9.42 13.11
CA ALA A 86 11.37 -10.19 13.15
C ALA A 86 12.11 -10.04 14.50
N LEU A 87 12.11 -8.85 15.12
CA LEU A 87 12.66 -8.66 16.47
C LEU A 87 11.93 -9.53 17.50
N ASP A 88 10.61 -9.54 17.48
CA ASP A 88 9.80 -10.35 18.41
C ASP A 88 10.00 -11.85 18.16
N ARG A 89 10.17 -12.25 16.90
CA ARG A 89 10.53 -13.64 16.53
C ARG A 89 11.90 -14.03 17.08
N VAL A 90 12.92 -13.18 16.97
CA VAL A 90 14.23 -13.44 17.56
C VAL A 90 14.11 -13.62 19.07
N LYS A 91 13.39 -12.74 19.77
CA LYS A 91 13.17 -12.87 21.23
C LYS A 91 12.47 -14.18 21.60
N ALA A 92 11.44 -14.57 20.85
CA ALA A 92 10.71 -15.81 21.08
C ALA A 92 11.56 -17.07 20.83
N LEU A 93 12.52 -17.01 19.90
CA LEU A 93 13.41 -18.12 19.55
C LEU A 93 14.70 -18.14 20.38
N ALA A 94 15.10 -17.03 20.99
CA ALA A 94 16.34 -16.89 21.74
C ALA A 94 16.58 -17.97 22.82
N PRO A 95 15.56 -18.49 23.56
CA PRO A 95 15.78 -19.60 24.50
C PRO A 95 16.31 -20.88 23.85
N LYS A 96 16.10 -21.07 22.54
CA LYS A 96 16.61 -22.20 21.76
C LYS A 96 17.95 -21.91 21.07
N HIS A 97 18.43 -20.68 21.16
CA HIS A 97 19.63 -20.18 20.48
C HIS A 97 20.53 -19.41 21.46
N PRO A 98 21.18 -20.11 22.42
CA PRO A 98 22.03 -19.44 23.42
C PRO A 98 23.17 -18.64 22.79
N GLU A 99 23.64 -19.03 21.60
CA GLU A 99 24.70 -18.35 20.85
C GLU A 99 24.31 -16.93 20.40
N TRP A 100 23.02 -16.61 20.30
CA TRP A 100 22.56 -15.27 19.92
C TRP A 100 22.83 -14.19 20.97
N LYS A 101 23.20 -14.58 22.20
CA LYS A 101 23.60 -13.62 23.23
C LYS A 101 24.92 -12.92 22.90
N GLU A 102 25.78 -13.56 22.10
CA GLU A 102 27.12 -13.08 21.76
C GLU A 102 27.28 -12.81 20.26
N LYS A 103 26.44 -13.42 19.42
CA LYS A 103 26.51 -13.26 17.96
C LYS A 103 25.70 -12.05 17.47
N GLU A 104 26.35 -11.11 16.80
CA GLU A 104 25.68 -10.02 16.08
C GLU A 104 25.02 -10.51 14.77
N PRO A 105 23.92 -9.89 14.32
CA PRO A 105 23.20 -8.75 14.92
C PRO A 105 22.22 -9.14 16.05
N PHE A 106 22.11 -10.43 16.39
CA PHE A 106 21.15 -10.93 17.39
C PHE A 106 21.45 -10.43 18.80
N ALA A 107 22.73 -10.30 19.17
CA ALA A 107 23.14 -9.80 20.47
C ALA A 107 22.68 -8.34 20.69
N SER A 108 22.91 -7.45 19.71
CA SER A 108 22.40 -6.06 19.74
C SER A 108 20.88 -6.02 19.80
N LEU A 109 20.21 -6.85 19.01
CA LEU A 109 18.75 -6.96 18.99
C LEU A 109 18.19 -7.35 20.37
N LEU A 110 18.74 -8.39 20.99
CA LEU A 110 18.30 -8.88 22.29
C LEU A 110 18.54 -7.87 23.42
N LYS A 111 19.55 -7.00 23.28
CA LYS A 111 19.82 -5.87 24.19
C LYS A 111 18.93 -4.65 23.93
N GLY A 112 18.11 -4.68 22.87
CA GLY A 112 17.30 -3.53 22.44
C GLY A 112 18.09 -2.43 21.76
N ASP A 113 19.34 -2.69 21.34
CA ASP A 113 20.17 -1.72 20.63
C ASP A 113 19.82 -1.68 19.14
N MET A 114 18.72 -0.98 18.83
CA MET A 114 18.28 -0.83 17.44
C MET A 114 19.24 0.00 16.59
N LYS A 115 20.06 0.88 17.19
CA LYS A 115 21.09 1.59 16.44
C LYS A 115 22.18 0.63 15.99
N GLY A 116 22.60 -0.29 16.87
CA GLY A 116 23.53 -1.38 16.54
C GLY A 116 23.00 -2.29 15.44
N VAL A 117 21.72 -2.68 15.52
CA VAL A 117 21.07 -3.50 14.47
C VAL A 117 21.04 -2.78 13.13
N LEU A 118 20.64 -1.50 13.10
CA LEU A 118 20.54 -0.71 11.87
C LEU A 118 21.92 -0.31 11.32
N ALA A 119 22.96 -0.20 12.15
CA ALA A 119 24.32 0.12 11.72
C ALA A 119 24.91 -0.98 10.82
N GLY A 120 24.49 -2.24 11.02
CA GLY A 120 24.88 -3.35 10.16
C GLY A 120 24.13 -3.43 8.82
N GLY A 121 23.27 -2.43 8.53
CA GLY A 121 22.63 -2.20 7.24
C GLY A 121 21.76 -3.36 6.73
N GLU A 122 21.57 -3.40 5.42
CA GLU A 122 20.74 -4.41 4.74
C GLU A 122 21.17 -5.85 5.05
N LYS A 123 22.48 -6.10 5.23
CA LYS A 123 23.01 -7.42 5.57
C LYS A 123 22.48 -7.91 6.93
N SER A 124 22.46 -7.05 7.94
CA SER A 124 21.97 -7.42 9.28
C SER A 124 20.48 -7.67 9.29
N ILE A 125 19.72 -6.86 8.55
CA ILE A 125 18.28 -7.07 8.35
C ILE A 125 18.05 -8.41 7.63
N ALA A 126 18.79 -8.70 6.56
CA ALA A 126 18.68 -9.96 5.83
C ALA A 126 18.99 -11.18 6.71
N GLU A 127 20.03 -11.14 7.55
CA GLU A 127 20.37 -12.23 8.48
C GLU A 127 19.25 -12.49 9.51
N ILE A 128 18.70 -11.42 10.10
CA ILE A 128 17.57 -11.52 11.04
C ILE A 128 16.36 -12.15 10.34
N MET A 129 16.04 -11.66 9.14
CA MET A 129 14.91 -12.14 8.36
C MET A 129 15.07 -13.61 7.96
N MET A 130 16.25 -14.03 7.50
CA MET A 130 16.50 -15.43 7.14
C MET A 130 16.28 -16.39 8.31
N VAL A 131 16.84 -16.07 9.48
CA VAL A 131 16.79 -16.97 10.65
C VAL A 131 15.40 -17.04 11.27
N THR A 132 14.62 -15.96 11.21
CA THR A 132 13.28 -15.91 11.82
C THR A 132 12.19 -16.54 10.95
N HIS A 133 12.46 -16.78 9.66
CA HIS A 133 11.46 -17.15 8.66
C HIS A 133 11.75 -18.45 7.90
N ALA A 134 12.95 -19.04 7.98
CA ALA A 134 13.32 -20.25 7.25
C ALA A 134 13.16 -21.54 8.07
N GLY A 135 13.15 -22.69 7.40
CA GLY A 135 13.11 -24.04 8.00
C GLY A 135 11.70 -24.57 8.32
N MET A 136 10.69 -23.69 8.32
CA MET A 136 9.28 -24.03 8.52
C MET A 136 8.52 -24.07 7.19
N THR A 137 7.31 -24.63 7.21
CA THR A 137 6.38 -24.58 6.08
C THR A 137 5.80 -23.19 5.89
N THR A 138 5.26 -22.91 4.71
CA THR A 138 4.53 -21.66 4.44
C THR A 138 3.31 -21.51 5.36
N ALA A 139 2.57 -22.59 5.63
CA ALA A 139 1.40 -22.58 6.52
C ALA A 139 1.77 -22.31 7.99
N GLU A 140 2.87 -22.88 8.49
CA GLU A 140 3.38 -22.58 9.84
C GLU A 140 3.79 -21.10 9.95
N PHE A 141 4.46 -20.57 8.93
CA PHE A 141 4.86 -19.17 8.90
C PHE A 141 3.65 -18.22 8.84
N GLU A 142 2.67 -18.53 7.98
CA GLU A 142 1.42 -17.79 7.90
C GLU A 142 0.73 -17.71 9.26
N LYS A 143 0.61 -18.84 9.97
CA LYS A 143 0.01 -18.88 11.30
C LYS A 143 0.77 -17.99 12.30
N ILE A 144 2.10 -18.04 12.29
CA ILE A 144 2.94 -17.19 13.16
C ILE A 144 2.68 -15.71 12.89
N VAL A 145 2.56 -15.32 11.61
CA VAL A 145 2.26 -13.94 11.23
C VAL A 145 0.85 -13.55 11.68
N GLN A 146 -0.16 -14.40 11.45
CA GLN A 146 -1.55 -14.15 11.88
C GLN A 146 -1.65 -13.97 13.40
N ASP A 147 -1.00 -14.84 14.17
CA ASP A 147 -1.02 -14.79 15.63
C ASP A 147 -0.33 -13.50 16.14
N TRP A 148 0.79 -13.09 15.53
CA TRP A 148 1.48 -11.85 15.89
C TRP A 148 0.65 -10.62 15.51
N ILE A 149 0.20 -10.51 14.26
CA ILE A 149 -0.45 -9.30 13.75
C ILE A 149 -1.80 -9.04 14.44
N ALA A 150 -2.46 -10.08 14.96
CA ALA A 150 -3.70 -9.97 15.72
C ALA A 150 -3.53 -9.29 17.09
N THR A 151 -2.32 -9.24 17.64
CA THR A 151 -2.06 -8.76 19.01
C THR A 151 -0.99 -7.67 19.09
N ALA A 152 -0.08 -7.60 18.12
CA ALA A 152 1.03 -6.68 18.10
C ALA A 152 0.56 -5.23 17.92
N LYS A 153 1.08 -4.36 18.79
CA LYS A 153 0.68 -2.96 18.87
C LYS A 153 1.84 -2.04 18.60
N HIS A 154 1.54 -0.94 17.93
CA HIS A 154 2.49 0.13 17.69
C HIS A 154 2.82 0.86 19.02
N PRO A 155 4.11 1.05 19.36
CA PRO A 155 4.53 1.41 20.72
C PRO A 155 4.08 2.81 21.16
N LYS A 156 3.97 3.77 20.24
CA LYS A 156 3.57 5.15 20.55
C LYS A 156 2.04 5.30 20.65
N THR A 157 1.28 4.56 19.84
CA THR A 157 -0.17 4.76 19.70
C THR A 157 -0.99 3.73 20.45
N GLY A 158 -0.41 2.57 20.81
CA GLY A 158 -1.10 1.47 21.46
C GLY A 158 -2.14 0.76 20.59
N ARG A 159 -2.21 1.10 19.30
CA ARG A 159 -3.11 0.52 18.29
C ARG A 159 -2.48 -0.70 17.64
N LEU A 160 -3.29 -1.63 17.15
CA LEU A 160 -2.79 -2.74 16.35
C LEU A 160 -2.09 -2.20 15.10
N TYR A 161 -1.05 -2.87 14.62
CA TYR A 161 -0.38 -2.44 13.38
C TYR A 161 -1.35 -2.37 12.18
N THR A 162 -2.33 -3.27 12.11
CA THR A 162 -3.39 -3.25 11.09
C THR A 162 -4.40 -2.11 11.24
N GLU A 163 -4.40 -1.40 12.37
CA GLU A 163 -5.17 -0.16 12.54
C GLU A 163 -4.35 1.08 12.13
N MET A 164 -3.02 0.97 12.07
CA MET A 164 -2.11 2.05 11.66
C MET A 164 -2.09 2.29 10.13
N VAL A 165 -3.21 2.00 9.47
CA VAL A 165 -3.42 2.15 8.02
C VAL A 165 -4.00 3.52 7.70
N TYR A 166 -3.63 4.07 6.54
CA TYR A 166 -4.07 5.41 6.14
C TYR A 166 -5.49 5.38 5.60
N ARG A 167 -6.39 6.08 6.30
CA ARG A 167 -7.80 6.20 5.91
C ARG A 167 -7.97 6.70 4.46
N PRO A 168 -7.27 7.76 4.02
CA PRO A 168 -7.40 8.27 2.65
C PRO A 168 -6.97 7.24 1.59
N MET A 169 -6.00 6.37 1.91
CA MET A 169 -5.52 5.34 0.99
C MET A 169 -6.47 4.14 0.91
N LEU A 170 -7.15 3.78 2.00
CA LEU A 170 -8.26 2.81 1.95
C LEU A 170 -9.40 3.28 1.04
N GLU A 171 -9.74 4.57 1.12
CA GLU A 171 -10.75 5.20 0.26
C GLU A 171 -10.31 5.17 -1.21
N LEU A 172 -9.04 5.48 -1.48
CA LEU A 172 -8.46 5.42 -2.82
C LEU A 172 -8.49 4.00 -3.41
N LEU A 173 -8.10 2.99 -2.63
CA LEU A 173 -8.18 1.59 -3.03
C LEU A 173 -9.62 1.18 -3.40
N ALA A 174 -10.59 1.57 -2.56
CA ALA A 174 -12.00 1.30 -2.83
C ALA A 174 -12.50 2.03 -4.09
N TYR A 175 -12.14 3.31 -4.26
CA TYR A 175 -12.51 4.10 -5.43
C TYR A 175 -11.96 3.52 -6.73
N LEU A 176 -10.69 3.09 -6.73
CA LEU A 176 -10.06 2.44 -7.89
C LEU A 176 -10.78 1.14 -8.25
N ARG A 177 -11.04 0.26 -7.27
CA ARG A 177 -11.77 -1.00 -7.53
C ARG A 177 -13.19 -0.75 -8.03
N ALA A 178 -13.89 0.24 -7.49
CA ALA A 178 -15.21 0.65 -7.98
C ALA A 178 -15.19 1.13 -9.45
N ASN A 179 -14.03 1.58 -9.94
CA ASN A 179 -13.79 1.98 -11.33
C ASN A 179 -13.11 0.88 -12.17
N GLY A 180 -13.14 -0.38 -11.71
CA GLY A 180 -12.66 -1.53 -12.46
C GLY A 180 -11.15 -1.69 -12.50
N PHE A 181 -10.41 -1.05 -11.57
CA PHE A 181 -8.99 -1.30 -11.40
C PHE A 181 -8.73 -2.57 -10.60
N LYS A 182 -7.62 -3.23 -10.90
CA LYS A 182 -6.99 -4.24 -10.03
C LYS A 182 -5.91 -3.55 -9.21
N THR A 183 -5.99 -3.67 -7.89
CA THR A 183 -5.09 -3.00 -6.94
C THR A 183 -4.08 -3.99 -6.39
N TYR A 184 -2.80 -3.80 -6.72
CA TYR A 184 -1.70 -4.67 -6.30
C TYR A 184 -0.84 -3.99 -5.23
N ILE A 185 -0.31 -4.77 -4.30
CA ILE A 185 0.83 -4.37 -3.46
C ILE A 185 2.12 -4.75 -4.16
N VAL A 186 3.12 -3.87 -4.14
CA VAL A 186 4.49 -4.05 -4.65
C VAL A 186 5.46 -3.44 -3.63
N SER A 187 6.01 -4.28 -2.75
CA SER A 187 6.71 -3.81 -1.55
C SER A 187 8.02 -4.54 -1.31
N GLY A 188 9.01 -3.80 -0.80
CA GLY A 188 10.26 -4.40 -0.32
C GLY A 188 10.04 -5.37 0.84
N GLY A 189 8.93 -5.24 1.57
CA GLY A 189 8.50 -6.17 2.61
C GLY A 189 8.26 -7.59 2.09
N GLY A 190 8.35 -8.57 3.00
CA GLY A 190 8.18 -9.97 2.66
C GLY A 190 6.75 -10.31 2.22
N VAL A 191 6.59 -10.93 1.06
CA VAL A 191 5.28 -11.28 0.50
C VAL A 191 4.44 -12.14 1.47
N GLU A 192 5.06 -13.13 2.11
CA GLU A 192 4.38 -14.01 3.07
C GLU A 192 4.14 -13.36 4.44
N PHE A 193 4.71 -12.19 4.70
CA PHE A 193 4.35 -11.39 5.87
C PHE A 193 3.07 -10.58 5.60
N MET A 194 2.86 -10.10 4.37
CA MET A 194 1.70 -9.25 4.03
C MET A 194 0.44 -10.07 3.68
N ARG A 195 0.58 -11.15 2.90
CA ARG A 195 -0.54 -11.99 2.44
C ARG A 195 -1.55 -12.40 3.53
N PRO A 196 -1.14 -12.77 4.76
CA PRO A 196 -2.09 -13.29 5.75
C PRO A 196 -3.12 -12.29 6.27
N TRP A 197 -2.93 -10.98 6.04
CA TRP A 197 -3.81 -9.94 6.58
C TRP A 197 -4.20 -8.85 5.58
N ALA A 198 -3.46 -8.70 4.47
CA ALA A 198 -3.69 -7.63 3.48
C ALA A 198 -5.11 -7.65 2.89
N GLU A 199 -5.69 -8.82 2.65
CA GLU A 199 -7.05 -8.90 2.08
C GLU A 199 -8.10 -8.32 3.02
N LYS A 200 -8.05 -8.70 4.30
CA LYS A 200 -8.99 -8.22 5.32
C LYS A 200 -8.88 -6.70 5.54
N VAL A 201 -7.68 -6.15 5.41
CA VAL A 201 -7.37 -4.75 5.76
C VAL A 201 -7.52 -3.81 4.55
N TYR A 202 -7.02 -4.23 3.39
CA TYR A 202 -6.96 -3.41 2.17
C TYR A 202 -7.94 -3.83 1.08
N GLY A 203 -8.52 -5.04 1.18
CA GLY A 203 -9.30 -5.65 0.10
C GLY A 203 -8.41 -6.10 -1.07
N ILE A 204 -7.14 -6.45 -0.81
CA ILE A 204 -6.17 -6.91 -1.80
C ILE A 204 -5.88 -8.40 -1.53
N PRO A 205 -6.33 -9.33 -2.40
CA PRO A 205 -6.17 -10.76 -2.17
C PRO A 205 -4.71 -11.21 -2.36
N PRO A 206 -4.32 -12.41 -1.85
CA PRO A 206 -2.92 -12.85 -1.82
C PRO A 206 -2.20 -12.88 -3.17
N GLU A 207 -2.91 -13.18 -4.26
CA GLU A 207 -2.39 -13.18 -5.64
C GLU A 207 -2.15 -11.78 -6.21
N GLN A 208 -2.61 -10.73 -5.53
CA GLN A 208 -2.34 -9.33 -5.84
C GLN A 208 -1.30 -8.70 -4.89
N VAL A 209 -0.59 -9.53 -4.11
CA VAL A 209 0.52 -9.10 -3.26
C VAL A 209 1.84 -9.57 -3.86
N ILE A 210 2.67 -8.59 -4.23
CA ILE A 210 4.04 -8.77 -4.69
C ILE A 210 4.96 -8.20 -3.60
N GLY A 211 6.00 -8.97 -3.26
CA GLY A 211 7.00 -8.51 -2.33
C GLY A 211 8.24 -9.40 -2.33
N SER A 212 9.21 -9.05 -1.48
CA SER A 212 10.43 -9.82 -1.32
C SER A 212 10.12 -11.26 -0.85
N SER A 213 10.90 -12.23 -1.32
CA SER A 213 10.66 -13.64 -1.07
C SER A 213 11.94 -14.44 -0.87
N ILE A 214 11.82 -15.53 -0.13
CA ILE A 214 12.83 -16.60 -0.04
C ILE A 214 12.37 -17.80 -0.87
N LYS A 215 13.30 -18.67 -1.26
CA LYS A 215 12.97 -19.86 -2.04
C LYS A 215 12.07 -20.78 -1.23
N THR A 216 11.16 -21.44 -1.93
CA THR A 216 10.34 -22.52 -1.38
C THR A 216 10.65 -23.82 -2.09
N LYS A 217 10.54 -24.93 -1.36
CA LYS A 217 10.72 -26.27 -1.88
C LYS A 217 9.50 -27.11 -1.57
N PHE A 218 8.99 -27.82 -2.57
CA PHE A 218 8.00 -28.87 -2.36
C PHE A 218 8.62 -30.03 -1.59
N ASP A 219 7.92 -30.49 -0.56
CA ASP A 219 8.33 -31.60 0.29
C ASP A 219 7.13 -32.45 0.69
N LEU A 220 7.40 -33.69 1.12
CA LEU A 220 6.41 -34.57 1.73
C LEU A 220 6.80 -34.79 3.20
N ARG A 221 6.00 -34.25 4.13
CA ARG A 221 6.17 -34.49 5.57
C ARG A 221 5.02 -35.36 6.05
N ASP A 222 5.33 -36.58 6.51
CA ASP A 222 4.34 -37.60 6.89
C ASP A 222 3.27 -37.81 5.79
N ASP A 223 3.73 -38.00 4.54
CA ASP A 223 2.93 -38.12 3.31
C ASP A 223 2.01 -36.94 2.99
N LYS A 224 2.18 -35.79 3.65
CA LYS A 224 1.44 -34.55 3.33
C LYS A 224 2.28 -33.61 2.47
N PRO A 225 1.77 -33.16 1.31
CA PRO A 225 2.46 -32.18 0.48
C PRO A 225 2.53 -30.83 1.19
N VAL A 226 3.74 -30.29 1.32
CA VAL A 226 3.98 -28.99 1.94
C VAL A 226 4.98 -28.17 1.11
N LEU A 227 4.95 -26.85 1.30
CA LEU A 227 5.99 -25.95 0.84
C LEU A 227 6.86 -25.54 2.01
N VAL A 228 8.14 -25.89 1.95
CA VAL A 228 9.15 -25.55 2.97
C VAL A 228 9.89 -24.29 2.56
N ARG A 229 10.03 -23.35 3.49
CA ARG A 229 10.77 -22.09 3.31
C ARG A 229 12.27 -22.32 3.50
N LEU A 230 13.07 -22.05 2.47
CA LEU A 230 14.52 -22.25 2.50
C LEU A 230 15.25 -20.99 2.97
N PRO A 231 16.41 -21.10 3.62
CA PRO A 231 17.23 -19.96 4.04
C PRO A 231 18.01 -19.36 2.85
N GLU A 232 17.31 -19.06 1.76
CA GLU A 232 17.89 -18.54 0.52
C GLU A 232 16.96 -17.50 -0.11
N ILE A 233 17.50 -16.33 -0.45
CA ILE A 233 16.73 -15.26 -1.11
C ILE A 233 16.30 -15.74 -2.50
N ASN A 234 15.02 -15.53 -2.82
CA ASN A 234 14.48 -15.77 -4.15
C ASN A 234 14.40 -14.48 -4.95
N PHE A 235 13.85 -13.42 -4.34
CA PHE A 235 13.63 -12.14 -5.01
C PHE A 235 13.58 -10.99 -3.99
N VAL A 236 14.13 -9.84 -4.36
CA VAL A 236 14.03 -8.59 -3.59
C VAL A 236 13.18 -7.61 -4.40
N ASP A 237 12.02 -7.25 -3.88
CA ASP A 237 11.03 -6.41 -4.57
C ASP A 237 11.14 -4.94 -4.12
N ASP A 238 12.34 -4.38 -4.22
CA ASP A 238 12.59 -2.98 -3.84
C ASP A 238 13.46 -2.26 -4.88
N GLY A 239 13.28 -0.94 -4.98
CA GLY A 239 13.98 -0.10 -5.97
C GLY A 239 13.83 -0.64 -7.40
N PRO A 240 14.93 -0.93 -8.12
CA PRO A 240 14.89 -1.56 -9.44
C PRO A 240 14.21 -2.94 -9.47
N GLY A 241 14.07 -3.63 -8.34
CA GLY A 241 13.35 -4.89 -8.23
C GLY A 241 11.86 -4.74 -8.50
N LYS A 242 11.23 -3.65 -8.05
CA LYS A 242 9.77 -3.43 -8.20
C LYS A 242 9.24 -3.59 -9.63
N PRO A 243 9.78 -2.91 -10.67
CA PRO A 243 9.31 -3.12 -12.04
C PRO A 243 9.55 -4.56 -12.55
N VAL A 244 10.60 -5.24 -12.09
CA VAL A 244 10.86 -6.65 -12.43
C VAL A 244 9.81 -7.56 -11.77
N GLY A 245 9.50 -7.33 -10.50
CA GLY A 245 8.45 -8.06 -9.76
C GLY A 245 7.09 -7.89 -10.43
N ILE A 246 6.74 -6.67 -10.82
CA ILE A 246 5.51 -6.38 -11.56
C ILE A 246 5.48 -7.13 -12.90
N GLN A 247 6.56 -7.06 -13.69
CA GLN A 247 6.62 -7.76 -14.99
C GLN A 247 6.52 -9.28 -14.81
N MET A 248 7.15 -9.84 -13.78
CA MET A 248 7.15 -11.28 -13.52
C MET A 248 5.78 -11.80 -13.07
N GLN A 249 5.09 -11.07 -12.18
CA GLN A 249 3.84 -11.54 -11.56
C GLN A 249 2.58 -11.11 -12.32
N ILE A 250 2.56 -9.87 -12.84
CA ILE A 250 1.40 -9.32 -13.53
C ILE A 250 1.52 -9.49 -15.05
N GLY A 251 2.74 -9.41 -15.59
CA GLY A 251 2.99 -9.45 -17.04
C GLY A 251 2.45 -8.23 -17.79
N ARG A 252 2.10 -7.15 -17.07
CA ARG A 252 1.53 -5.92 -17.62
C ARG A 252 2.11 -4.70 -16.91
N ARG A 253 2.37 -3.65 -17.68
CA ARG A 253 2.73 -2.35 -17.11
C ARG A 253 1.50 -1.70 -16.47
N PRO A 254 1.58 -1.24 -15.20
CA PRO A 254 0.52 -0.49 -14.56
C PRO A 254 0.19 0.80 -15.30
N VAL A 255 -1.01 1.30 -15.07
CA VAL A 255 -1.42 2.65 -15.51
C VAL A 255 -1.29 3.67 -14.39
N ALA A 256 -1.26 3.22 -13.13
CA ALA A 256 -1.06 4.04 -11.95
C ALA A 256 -0.11 3.37 -10.95
N ALA A 257 0.78 4.15 -10.34
CA ALA A 257 1.66 3.70 -9.27
C ALA A 257 1.69 4.69 -8.11
N PHE A 258 1.72 4.16 -6.89
CA PHE A 258 1.66 4.91 -5.64
C PHE A 258 2.79 4.42 -4.72
N GLY A 259 3.59 5.35 -4.22
CA GLY A 259 4.71 5.06 -3.32
C GLY A 259 4.94 6.20 -2.34
N ASN A 260 6.02 6.15 -1.57
CA ASN A 260 6.40 7.22 -0.64
C ASN A 260 7.92 7.40 -0.49
N SER A 261 8.74 6.54 -1.10
CA SER A 261 10.19 6.54 -0.86
C SER A 261 11.01 6.49 -2.16
N ASP A 262 12.34 6.61 -2.03
CA ASP A 262 13.28 6.38 -3.12
C ASP A 262 13.28 4.91 -3.61
N GLY A 263 12.80 3.96 -2.80
CA GLY A 263 12.56 2.57 -3.21
C GLY A 263 11.44 2.43 -4.26
N ASP A 264 10.57 3.43 -4.39
CA ASP A 264 9.49 3.45 -5.38
C ASP A 264 9.87 4.10 -6.70
N LEU A 265 11.05 4.73 -6.77
CA LEU A 265 11.47 5.56 -7.90
C LEU A 265 11.31 4.82 -9.23
N GLN A 266 11.84 3.60 -9.34
CA GLN A 266 11.81 2.83 -10.58
C GLN A 266 10.41 2.28 -10.89
N MET A 267 9.59 1.96 -9.88
CA MET A 267 8.19 1.58 -10.09
C MET A 267 7.40 2.74 -10.72
N LEU A 268 7.55 3.95 -10.18
CA LEU A 268 6.92 5.17 -10.68
C LEU A 268 7.45 5.54 -12.07
N GLN A 269 8.77 5.49 -12.29
CA GLN A 269 9.39 5.76 -13.60
C GLN A 269 8.87 4.80 -14.68
N TRP A 270 8.87 3.50 -14.40
CA TRP A 270 8.45 2.50 -15.37
C TRP A 270 6.96 2.63 -15.71
N THR A 271 6.12 2.79 -14.70
CA THR A 271 4.66 2.99 -14.86
C THR A 271 4.38 4.25 -15.70
N THR A 272 4.97 5.38 -15.32
CA THR A 272 4.67 6.68 -15.95
C THR A 272 5.33 6.91 -17.30
N ALA A 273 6.31 6.08 -17.69
CA ALA A 273 6.86 6.06 -19.04
C ALA A 273 6.03 5.26 -20.07
N GLY A 274 4.87 4.72 -19.68
CA GLY A 274 3.96 4.01 -20.59
C GLY A 274 3.23 4.94 -21.57
N SER A 275 2.68 4.39 -22.65
CA SER A 275 1.89 5.13 -23.64
C SER A 275 0.46 5.44 -23.18
N GLY A 276 -0.06 6.62 -23.52
CA GLY A 276 -1.37 7.08 -23.05
C GLY A 276 -1.31 7.62 -21.61
N PRO A 277 -2.46 7.95 -21.00
CA PRO A 277 -2.47 8.55 -19.66
C PRO A 277 -1.84 7.63 -18.61
N ARG A 278 -0.96 8.19 -17.79
CA ARG A 278 -0.34 7.51 -16.66
C ARG A 278 -0.37 8.36 -15.42
N PHE A 279 -0.41 7.70 -14.27
CA PHE A 279 -0.46 8.36 -12.98
C PHE A 279 0.67 7.86 -12.07
N GLY A 280 1.39 8.81 -11.48
CA GLY A 280 2.37 8.55 -10.43
C GLY A 280 2.04 9.43 -9.24
N LEU A 281 2.05 8.85 -8.05
CA LEU A 281 1.82 9.57 -6.80
C LEU A 281 2.84 9.18 -5.73
N LEU A 282 3.36 10.18 -5.03
CA LEU A 282 4.18 10.01 -3.84
C LEU A 282 3.45 10.56 -2.61
N VAL A 283 3.42 9.79 -1.53
CA VAL A 283 3.01 10.26 -0.20
C VAL A 283 4.20 10.96 0.45
N HIS A 284 4.08 12.26 0.74
CA HIS A 284 5.10 13.02 1.45
C HIS A 284 4.65 13.26 2.90
N HIS A 285 5.33 12.58 3.83
CA HIS A 285 5.06 12.66 5.26
C HIS A 285 5.51 14.00 5.83
N THR A 286 4.59 14.95 5.88
CA THR A 286 4.81 16.34 6.31
C THR A 286 4.17 16.69 7.66
N ASP A 287 3.50 15.74 8.31
CA ASP A 287 2.65 15.99 9.48
C ASP A 287 3.20 15.40 10.78
N ALA A 288 4.08 16.16 11.43
CA ALA A 288 4.67 15.78 12.72
C ALA A 288 3.65 15.74 13.89
N GLU A 289 2.46 16.31 13.73
CA GLU A 289 1.48 16.43 14.81
C GLU A 289 0.55 15.21 14.84
N ARG A 290 0.04 14.81 13.67
CA ARG A 290 -0.94 13.71 13.54
C ARG A 290 -0.29 12.36 13.21
N GLU A 291 0.92 12.37 12.67
CA GLU A 291 1.66 11.18 12.19
C GLU A 291 3.16 11.36 12.48
N TRP A 292 3.98 11.49 11.43
CA TRP A 292 5.38 11.85 11.48
C TRP A 292 5.72 12.80 10.32
N ALA A 293 6.82 13.54 10.45
CA ALA A 293 7.38 14.34 9.35
C ALA A 293 8.79 13.85 9.03
N TYR A 294 8.99 13.33 7.83
CA TYR A 294 10.26 12.75 7.40
C TYR A 294 10.35 12.66 5.87
N ASP A 295 11.57 12.79 5.35
CA ASP A 295 11.87 12.64 3.92
C ASP A 295 13.36 12.30 3.68
N ARG A 296 14.18 13.29 3.28
CA ARG A 296 15.53 13.14 2.71
C ARG A 296 16.56 12.59 3.69
N ARG A 297 16.36 12.83 4.98
CA ARG A 297 17.28 12.43 6.06
C ARG A 297 16.78 11.22 6.85
N SER A 298 15.63 10.67 6.48
CA SER A 298 15.07 9.53 7.21
C SER A 298 15.89 8.27 6.93
N PRO A 299 16.22 7.45 7.94
CA PRO A 299 16.80 6.13 7.72
C PRO A 299 15.74 5.08 7.29
N ILE A 300 14.46 5.39 7.47
CA ILE A 300 13.30 4.53 7.16
C ILE A 300 12.38 5.34 6.24
N GLY A 301 11.98 4.79 5.09
CA GLY A 301 11.14 5.52 4.15
C GLY A 301 11.80 6.78 3.57
N LYS A 302 13.10 6.72 3.27
CA LYS A 302 13.83 7.88 2.74
C LYS A 302 13.21 8.35 1.42
N LEU A 303 12.81 9.62 1.37
CA LEU A 303 12.27 10.27 0.17
C LEU A 303 13.14 11.46 -0.24
N ASP A 304 13.95 11.31 -1.29
CA ASP A 304 14.96 12.31 -1.69
C ASP A 304 15.05 12.46 -3.21
N LYS A 305 15.46 11.39 -3.90
CA LYS A 305 15.57 11.36 -5.36
C LYS A 305 14.19 11.30 -6.02
N ALA A 306 13.29 10.47 -5.50
CA ALA A 306 11.93 10.36 -6.05
C ALA A 306 11.15 11.66 -5.93
N LEU A 307 11.39 12.44 -4.86
CA LEU A 307 10.78 13.76 -4.70
C LEU A 307 11.28 14.78 -5.73
N ASN A 308 12.57 14.74 -6.07
CA ASN A 308 13.11 15.57 -7.16
C ASN A 308 12.54 15.14 -8.51
N GLU A 309 12.48 13.83 -8.76
CA GLU A 309 11.96 13.27 -10.00
C GLU A 309 10.47 13.58 -10.21
N ALA A 310 9.69 13.63 -9.13
CA ALA A 310 8.28 14.00 -9.18
C ALA A 310 8.05 15.37 -9.82
N GLN A 311 8.90 16.34 -9.52
CA GLN A 311 8.82 17.68 -10.13
C GLN A 311 9.11 17.63 -11.62
N VAL A 312 10.11 16.85 -12.03
CA VAL A 312 10.52 16.70 -13.43
C VAL A 312 9.46 15.96 -14.26
N ARG A 313 8.81 14.96 -13.67
CA ARG A 313 7.85 14.08 -14.36
C ARG A 313 6.39 14.44 -14.15
N GLY A 314 6.09 15.46 -13.34
CA GLY A 314 4.73 15.86 -13.02
C GLY A 314 3.97 14.81 -12.20
N TRP A 315 4.67 14.02 -11.37
CA TRP A 315 4.00 13.12 -10.44
C TRP A 315 3.29 13.93 -9.35
N THR A 316 2.14 13.42 -8.90
CA THR A 316 1.41 14.02 -7.79
C THR A 316 2.20 13.79 -6.50
N VAL A 317 2.44 14.83 -5.72
CA VAL A 317 3.05 14.72 -4.39
C VAL A 317 2.02 15.12 -3.36
N VAL A 318 1.61 14.16 -2.53
CA VAL A 318 0.64 14.36 -1.46
C VAL A 318 1.34 14.96 -0.26
N ASP A 319 0.93 16.17 0.14
CA ASP A 319 1.38 16.78 1.40
C ASP A 319 0.44 16.27 2.50
N VAL A 320 0.86 15.26 3.28
CA VAL A 320 -0.01 14.60 4.28
C VAL A 320 -0.69 15.62 5.22
N LYS A 321 0.04 16.67 5.64
CA LYS A 321 -0.50 17.71 6.52
C LYS A 321 -1.66 18.49 5.87
N LYS A 322 -1.57 18.77 4.56
CA LYS A 322 -2.55 19.61 3.84
C LYS A 322 -3.63 18.81 3.14
N ASP A 323 -3.29 17.66 2.58
CA ASP A 323 -4.14 16.91 1.67
C ASP A 323 -5.05 15.92 2.40
N TRP A 324 -4.68 15.47 3.61
CA TRP A 324 -5.47 14.52 4.37
C TRP A 324 -6.18 15.18 5.55
N LYS A 325 -7.50 15.01 5.62
CA LYS A 325 -8.35 15.42 6.76
C LYS A 325 -8.14 14.49 7.95
N THR A 326 -8.11 13.20 7.66
CA THR A 326 -7.94 12.12 8.64
C THR A 326 -6.74 11.28 8.22
N ILE A 327 -5.88 10.92 9.16
CA ILE A 327 -4.69 10.12 8.86
C ILE A 327 -5.03 8.63 8.92
N PHE A 328 -5.43 8.16 10.09
CA PHE A 328 -5.56 6.72 10.36
C PHE A 328 -7.01 6.25 10.35
N ALA A 329 -7.24 5.01 9.94
CA ALA A 329 -8.58 4.43 9.90
C ALA A 329 -9.26 4.31 11.28
N PHE A 330 -8.50 4.30 12.39
CA PHE A 330 -9.07 4.28 13.74
C PHE A 330 -9.55 5.67 14.22
N GLN A 331 -9.18 6.74 13.52
CA GLN A 331 -9.65 8.10 13.83
C GLN A 331 -11.07 8.26 13.28
N LYS A 332 -11.98 8.75 14.13
CA LYS A 332 -13.40 8.92 13.80
C LYS A 332 -13.65 10.15 12.94
#